data_AF-A0A4R5H360-F1
#
_entry.id   AF-A0A4R5H360-F1
#
_cell.length_a   1.000
_cell.length_b   1.000
_cell.length_c   1.000
_cell.angle_alpha   90.00
_cell.angle_beta   90.00
_cell.angle_gamma   90.00
#
_symmetry.space_group_name_H-M   'P 1'
#
loop_
_entity.id
_entity.type
_entity.pdbx_description
1 polymer ?
#
loop_
_entity_poly.entity_id
_entity_poly.type
_entity_poly.pdbx_seq_one_letter_code
_entity_poly.pdbx_strand_id
1 'polypeptide(L)' 'MKEKLKLSPGEELRLEKSKSIGTMGQTDVYTYSIVNNTGEIVGSVVHTDEIKLNGLKRAQSLVQKDLSGAVIIDEHWRD' A
#
# COMPACT_ATOMS: atom_id res chain seq x y z
N MET A 1 8.06 2.38 2.30
CA MET A 1 6.88 1.50 2.40
C MET A 1 6.98 0.50 3.56
N LYS A 2 7.90 -0.49 3.55
CA LYS A 2 7.98 -1.54 4.60
C LYS A 2 8.15 -1.02 6.03
N GLU A 3 8.87 0.08 6.22
CA GLU A 3 9.11 0.67 7.54
C GLU A 3 7.91 1.43 8.11
N LYS A 4 6.91 1.72 7.27
CA LYS A 4 5.71 2.51 7.62
C LYS A 4 4.48 1.65 7.90
N LEU A 5 4.55 0.34 7.61
CA LEU A 5 3.49 -0.58 7.98
C LEU A 5 3.64 -1.04 9.43
N LYS A 6 2.51 -1.07 10.15
CA LYS A 6 2.40 -1.84 11.40
C LYS A 6 1.90 -3.22 11.03
N LEU A 7 2.82 -4.17 10.99
CA LEU A 7 2.49 -5.60 10.99
C LEU A 7 2.69 -6.12 12.40
N SER A 8 1.73 -6.89 12.88
CA SER A 8 1.89 -7.64 14.12
C SER A 8 2.89 -8.78 13.90
N PRO A 9 3.55 -9.28 14.96
CA PRO A 9 4.43 -10.41 14.86
C PRO A 9 3.70 -11.64 14.28
N GLY A 10 4.16 -12.14 13.13
CA GLY A 10 3.55 -13.28 12.44
C GLY A 10 2.53 -12.92 11.35
N GLU A 11 2.32 -11.63 11.07
CA GLU A 11 1.58 -11.17 9.89
C GLU A 11 2.51 -11.03 8.69
N GLU A 12 2.05 -11.51 7.53
CA GLU A 12 2.73 -11.38 6.26
C GLU A 12 1.93 -10.51 5.29
N LEU A 13 2.65 -9.77 4.43
CA LEU A 13 2.05 -9.03 3.33
C LEU A 13 2.02 -9.89 2.08
N ARG A 14 0.81 -10.15 1.59
CA ARG A 14 0.58 -10.81 0.32
C ARG A 14 0.19 -9.78 -0.73
N LEU A 15 0.98 -9.65 -1.79
CA LEU A 15 0.57 -8.82 -2.93
C LEU A 15 -0.61 -9.49 -3.64
N GLU A 16 -1.76 -8.83 -3.63
CA GLU A 16 -2.96 -9.27 -4.35
C GLU A 16 -2.94 -8.75 -5.78
N LYS A 17 -2.66 -7.45 -5.91
CA LYS A 17 -2.79 -6.76 -7.19
C LYS A 17 -1.79 -5.63 -7.31
N SER A 18 -1.25 -5.48 -8.50
CA SER A 18 -0.60 -4.24 -8.92
C SER A 18 -1.29 -3.75 -10.18
N LYS A 19 -1.46 -2.44 -10.30
CA LYS A 19 -1.95 -1.80 -11.50
C LYS A 19 -1.22 -0.49 -11.71
N SER A 20 -0.81 -0.23 -12.93
CA SER A 20 -0.24 1.05 -13.33
C SER A 20 -1.28 1.82 -14.13
N ILE A 21 -1.46 3.10 -13.82
CA ILE A 21 -2.48 3.99 -14.35
C ILE A 21 -1.81 5.29 -14.82
N GLY A 22 -2.42 5.97 -15.78
CA GLY A 22 -2.02 7.29 -16.24
C GLY A 22 -1.24 7.28 -17.55
N THR A 23 -0.94 8.47 -18.05
CA THR A 23 -0.24 8.68 -19.31
C THR A 23 1.19 8.17 -19.17
N MET A 24 1.48 7.00 -19.76
CA MET A 24 2.77 6.28 -19.63
C MET A 24 3.00 5.55 -18.28
N GLY A 25 1.95 5.20 -17.52
CA GLY A 25 2.12 4.42 -16.29
C GLY A 25 2.71 5.21 -15.13
N GLN A 26 2.41 6.50 -15.10
CA GLN A 26 2.92 7.45 -14.12
C GLN A 26 2.39 7.22 -12.69
N THR A 27 1.38 6.35 -12.50
CA THR A 27 0.78 6.05 -11.20
C THR A 27 0.72 4.55 -10.99
N ASP A 28 1.50 4.04 -10.05
CA ASP A 28 1.46 2.64 -9.65
C ASP A 28 0.62 2.47 -8.38
N VAL A 29 -0.36 1.57 -8.44
CA VAL A 29 -1.20 1.21 -7.30
C VAL A 29 -0.98 -0.26 -7.00
N TYR A 30 -0.45 -0.51 -5.80
CA TYR A 30 -0.21 -1.83 -5.25
C TYR A 30 -1.21 -2.09 -4.12
N THR A 31 -1.90 -3.22 -4.20
CA THR A 31 -2.83 -3.70 -3.18
C THR A 31 -2.26 -4.96 -2.58
N TYR A 32 -2.07 -4.93 -1.27
CA TYR A 32 -1.62 -6.05 -0.47
C TYR A 32 -2.71 -6.45 0.51
N SER A 33 -2.81 -7.75 0.78
CA SER A 33 -3.58 -8.31 1.88
C SER A 33 -2.62 -8.64 3.01
N ILE A 34 -3.00 -8.32 4.24
CA ILE A 34 -2.28 -8.76 5.43
C ILE A 34 -2.86 -10.12 5.78
N VAL A 35 -2.04 -11.15 5.77
CA VAL A 35 -2.40 -12.50 6.18
C VAL A 35 -1.70 -12.84 7.49
N ASN A 36 -2.44 -13.42 8.43
CA ASN A 36 -1.87 -13.89 9.68
C ASN A 36 -1.17 -15.26 9.49
N ASN A 37 -0.57 -15.77 10.56
CA ASN A 37 0.09 -17.08 10.58
C ASN A 37 -0.87 -18.27 10.34
N THR A 38 -2.19 -18.07 10.41
CA THR A 38 -3.19 -19.09 10.08
C THR A 38 -3.61 -19.04 8.60
N GLY A 39 -3.09 -18.08 7.82
CA GLY A 39 -3.42 -17.88 6.41
C GLY A 39 -4.71 -17.08 6.19
N GLU A 40 -5.29 -16.52 7.24
CA GLU A 40 -6.48 -15.68 7.17
C GLU A 40 -6.10 -14.24 6.89
N ILE A 41 -6.88 -13.57 6.04
CA ILE A 41 -6.70 -12.15 5.75
C ILE A 41 -7.18 -11.36 6.96
N VAL A 42 -6.28 -10.69 7.66
CA VAL A 42 -6.56 -9.83 8.83
C VAL A 42 -6.57 -8.34 8.49
N GLY A 43 -6.26 -7.98 7.24
CA GLY A 43 -6.31 -6.58 6.81
C GLY A 43 -5.92 -6.40 5.35
N SER A 44 -5.90 -5.15 4.92
CA SER A 44 -5.51 -4.77 3.57
C SER A 44 -4.68 -3.49 3.56
N VAL A 45 -3.78 -3.37 2.60
CA VAL A 45 -2.89 -2.23 2.45
C VAL A 45 -2.92 -1.81 1.00
N VAL A 46 -3.23 -0.54 0.77
CA VAL A 46 -3.18 0.08 -0.53
C VAL A 46 -2.03 1.06 -0.54
N HIS A 47 -1.06 0.82 -1.40
CA HIS A 47 0.06 1.71 -1.65
C HIS A 47 -0.08 2.29 -3.05
N THR A 48 -0.09 3.61 -3.14
CA THR A 48 -0.17 4.35 -4.39
C THR A 48 1.09 5.19 -4.51
N ASP A 49 1.80 5.03 -5.61
CA ASP A 49 3.00 5.77 -5.96
C ASP A 49 2.73 6.53 -7.27
N GLU A 50 2.75 7.85 -7.21
CA GLU A 50 2.49 8.73 -8.35
C GLU A 50 3.76 9.53 -8.68
N ILE A 51 4.23 9.38 -9.92
CA ILE A 51 5.32 10.14 -10.51
C ILE A 51 4.70 11.15 -11.47
N LYS A 52 4.87 12.45 -11.23
CA LYS A 52 4.37 13.48 -12.18
C LYS A 52 5.30 13.63 -13.38
N LEU A 53 4.72 14.03 -14.52
CA LEU A 53 5.26 13.98 -15.91
C LEU A 53 6.66 14.58 -16.17
N ASN A 54 7.31 15.19 -15.18
CA ASN A 54 8.67 15.73 -15.30
C ASN A 54 9.68 15.02 -14.38
N GLY A 55 9.32 13.90 -13.73
CA GLY A 55 10.19 13.16 -12.79
C GLY A 55 10.56 13.91 -11.51
N LEU A 56 10.15 15.17 -11.37
CA LEU A 56 10.55 16.07 -10.29
C LEU A 56 9.71 15.97 -9.02
N LYS A 57 8.57 15.26 -9.06
CA LYS A 57 7.66 15.16 -7.92
C LYS A 57 7.11 13.75 -7.86
N ARG A 58 7.49 13.03 -6.81
CA ARG A 58 6.94 11.72 -6.48
C ARG A 58 6.04 11.87 -5.26
N ALA A 59 4.82 11.38 -5.35
CA ALA A 59 3.86 11.36 -4.26
C ALA A 59 3.54 9.91 -3.93
N GLN A 60 3.83 9.49 -2.71
CA GLN A 60 3.51 8.17 -2.21
C GLN A 60 2.42 8.28 -1.14
N SER A 61 1.48 7.35 -1.19
CA SER A 61 0.36 7.24 -0.28
C SER A 61 0.24 5.80 0.18
N LEU A 62 0.12 5.58 1.48
CA LEU A 62 -0.03 4.28 2.09
C LEU A 62 -1.24 4.30 2.99
N VAL A 63 -2.23 3.49 2.65
CA VAL A 63 -3.44 3.31 3.46
C VAL A 63 -3.50 1.86 3.90
N GLN A 64 -3.38 1.62 5.20
CA GLN A 64 -3.59 0.32 5.82
C GLN A 64 -4.96 0.30 6.50
N LYS A 65 -5.72 -0.75 6.24
CA LYS A 65 -7.01 -1.04 6.84
C LYS A 65 -6.98 -2.37 7.57
N ASP A 66 -7.67 -2.41 8.69
CA ASP A 66 -7.94 -3.63 9.46
C ASP A 66 -9.05 -4.48 8.81
N LEU A 67 -9.25 -5.70 9.32
CA LEU A 67 -10.38 -6.58 8.97
C LEU A 67 -11.74 -5.87 9.11
N SER A 68 -11.87 -5.00 10.12
CA SER A 68 -13.06 -4.20 10.39
C SER A 68 -13.29 -3.08 9.36
N GLY A 69 -12.36 -2.85 8.45
CA GLY A 69 -12.36 -1.72 7.51
C GLY A 69 -11.87 -0.40 8.10
N ALA A 70 -11.50 -0.38 9.39
CA ALA A 70 -10.92 0.78 10.05
C ALA A 70 -9.53 1.09 9.49
N VAL A 71 -9.26 2.35 9.19
CA VAL A 71 -7.94 2.80 8.72
C VAL A 71 -6.99 2.84 9.92
N ILE A 72 -5.99 1.99 9.92
CA ILE A 72 -4.95 1.93 10.97
C ILE A 72 -3.84 2.94 10.66
N ILE A 73 -3.47 3.02 9.38
CA ILE A 73 -2.39 3.88 8.90
C ILE A 73 -2.90 4.60 7.66
N ASP A 74 -2.75 5.91 7.67
CA ASP A 74 -2.93 6.74 6.49
C ASP A 74 -1.74 7.67 6.44
N GLU A 75 -0.83 7.41 5.50
CA GLU A 75 0.41 8.15 5.41
C GLU A 75 0.67 8.61 3.97
N HIS A 76 0.94 9.90 3.84
CA HIS A 76 1.21 10.53 2.56
C HIS A 76 2.54 11.27 2.66
N TRP A 77 3.46 10.96 1.76
CA TRP A 77 4.73 11.67 1.67
C TRP A 77 5.08 12.00 0.23
N ARG A 78 5.92 13.02 0.09
CA ARG A 78 6.42 13.50 -1.19
C ARG A 78 7.93 13.54 -1.12
N ASP A 79 8.57 13.02 -2.16
CA ASP A 79 9.99 13.20 -2.46
C ASP A 79 10.18 14.38 -3.42
#